data_AF-A0A369M0G3-F1
#
_entry.id   AF-A0A369M0G3-F1
#
_cell.length_a   1.000
_cell.length_b   1.000
_cell.length_c   1.000
_cell.angle_alpha   90.00
_cell.angle_beta   90.00
_cell.angle_gamma   90.00
#
_symmetry.space_group_name_H-M   'P 1'
#
loop_
_entity.id
_entity.type
_entity.pdbx_description
1 polymer ?
#
loop_
_entity_poly.entity_id
_entity_poly.type
_entity_poly.pdbx_seq_one_letter_code
_entity_poly.pdbx_strand_id
1 'polypeptide(L)'
;MRHPCSPHGKMSLVRVVKHSARHDRCRQGKHPSRVAENRSGPPQRKEGIVISEYPNITNQITMVLLFCQAVEHAAAEQGLNSGREYLLLKRIARKDGSSERNIANSMNMQVSSASGMLNFMASEGMIRFDRSQDDGRRIRCHVTDAGLDLVSRCEQSIDERIDDILEPVAVGKRSFLDMGMVATAISLRRAECDERGFNRNSAYAESCLRFRRKLIEITRSFDSSLNGFRLLLLLGEYPDGMRPKDACSRLLLKKSTLSSVANTLVRRELVDRTVDTRDKRTQILRNSKTGENLAARIVVPIENHFMFGPKNSDKQERTMYGRVAEDIVNAWSTHYP
;
A
#
# COMPACT_ATOMS: atom_id res chain seq x y z
N MET A 1 48.25 -16.73 20.28
CA MET A 1 47.45 -16.63 21.52
C MET A 1 46.91 -15.20 21.64
N ARG A 2 45.58 -15.08 21.86
CA ARG A 2 44.81 -13.94 22.42
C ARG A 2 44.65 -12.63 21.61
N HIS A 3 43.48 -12.51 20.98
CA HIS A 3 42.57 -11.34 21.06
C HIS A 3 42.07 -11.11 22.52
N PRO A 4 41.25 -10.08 22.89
CA PRO A 4 40.68 -8.94 22.13
C PRO A 4 40.73 -7.58 22.90
N CYS A 5 40.28 -6.48 22.27
CA CYS A 5 39.27 -5.57 22.84
C CYS A 5 38.79 -4.52 21.82
N SER A 6 37.47 -4.39 21.73
CA SER A 6 36.66 -3.44 20.95
C SER A 6 36.07 -2.40 21.90
N PRO A 7 35.60 -1.22 21.44
CA PRO A 7 34.49 -0.55 22.12
C PRO A 7 33.29 -0.35 21.19
N HIS A 8 32.17 -0.92 21.65
CA HIS A 8 30.81 -0.70 21.19
C HIS A 8 30.31 0.71 21.55
N GLY A 9 29.79 1.45 20.57
CA GLY A 9 28.84 2.55 20.78
C GLY A 9 27.41 2.07 20.51
N LYS A 10 26.66 1.71 21.55
CA LYS A 10 25.22 1.40 21.47
C LYS A 10 24.43 2.72 21.47
N MET A 11 23.68 3.02 20.40
CA MET A 11 22.62 4.02 20.47
C MET A 11 21.41 3.46 21.22
N SER A 12 21.01 4.20 22.25
CA SER A 12 19.95 3.94 23.20
C SER A 12 18.56 4.02 22.56
N LEU A 13 17.76 2.96 22.69
CA LEU A 13 16.30 2.98 22.50
C LEU A 13 15.68 3.99 23.49
N VAL A 14 14.85 4.89 22.96
CA VAL A 14 14.14 5.92 23.72
C VAL A 14 13.11 5.28 24.66
N ARG A 15 13.18 5.67 25.93
CA ARG A 15 12.25 5.32 27.02
C ARG A 15 10.84 5.83 26.72
N VAL A 16 9.86 4.93 26.81
CA VAL A 16 8.43 5.25 26.93
C VAL A 16 8.18 5.92 28.29
N VAL A 17 7.78 7.20 28.27
CA VAL A 17 7.36 7.95 29.46
C VAL A 17 5.87 7.68 29.71
N LYS A 18 5.57 7.04 30.84
CA LYS A 18 4.23 7.01 31.45
C LYS A 18 3.96 8.35 32.12
N HIS A 19 2.85 9.02 31.80
CA HIS A 19 2.29 10.05 32.68
C HIS A 19 0.82 9.75 33.01
N SER A 20 0.57 9.74 34.32
CA SER A 20 -0.68 9.45 35.01
C SER A 20 -1.67 10.61 34.95
N ALA A 21 -2.95 10.25 34.97
CA ALA A 21 -4.10 11.12 35.15
C ALA A 21 -4.03 11.98 36.43
N ARG A 22 -4.58 13.20 36.34
CA ARG A 22 -5.29 13.85 37.45
C ARG A 22 -6.55 14.54 36.93
N HIS A 23 -7.60 14.35 37.72
CA HIS A 23 -8.93 14.97 37.63
C HIS A 23 -8.86 16.50 37.72
N ASP A 24 -9.79 17.18 37.05
CA ASP A 24 -10.57 18.25 37.67
C ASP A 24 -11.95 18.42 36.99
N ARG A 25 -12.96 18.64 37.83
CA ARG A 25 -14.39 18.84 37.51
C ARG A 25 -14.74 20.32 37.63
N CYS A 26 -15.54 20.87 36.70
CA CYS A 26 -16.69 21.77 36.93
C CYS A 26 -17.18 22.30 35.56
N ARG A 27 -18.38 21.97 35.03
CA ARG A 27 -19.80 22.32 35.33
C ARG A 27 -20.29 23.65 34.74
N GLN A 28 -21.44 23.54 34.05
CA GLN A 28 -22.40 24.56 33.54
C GLN A 28 -22.04 25.20 32.19
N GLY A 29 -22.87 25.27 31.14
CA GLY A 29 -24.30 25.03 30.95
C GLY A 29 -24.91 26.22 30.19
N LYS A 30 -25.47 26.00 28.98
CA LYS A 30 -26.65 26.67 28.36
C LYS A 30 -26.69 26.52 26.82
N HIS A 31 -27.77 25.93 26.32
CA HIS A 31 -28.38 26.13 24.99
C HIS A 31 -29.14 27.48 24.97
N PRO A 32 -29.59 28.07 23.83
CA PRO A 32 -30.10 27.45 22.59
C PRO A 32 -29.52 28.10 21.30
N SER A 33 -29.65 27.55 20.09
CA SER A 33 -30.83 27.74 19.23
C SER A 33 -30.71 26.92 17.94
N ARG A 34 -31.86 26.41 17.47
CA ARG A 34 -32.06 25.66 16.23
C ARG A 34 -31.86 26.55 15.00
N VAL A 35 -30.99 26.12 14.08
CA VAL A 35 -31.07 26.47 12.66
C VAL A 35 -31.06 25.15 11.89
N ALA A 36 -32.13 24.91 11.13
CA ALA A 36 -32.27 23.73 10.29
C ALA A 36 -31.41 23.87 9.04
N GLU A 37 -30.22 23.27 9.05
CA GLU A 37 -29.42 23.08 7.84
C GLU A 37 -29.76 21.72 7.20
N ASN A 38 -30.37 21.78 6.03
CA ASN A 38 -30.43 20.69 5.06
C ASN A 38 -28.99 20.32 4.66
N ARG A 39 -28.38 19.35 5.35
CA ARG A 39 -27.13 18.71 4.93
C ARG A 39 -27.44 17.30 4.43
N SER A 40 -27.46 17.13 3.11
CA SER A 40 -27.15 15.84 2.49
C SER A 40 -25.67 15.54 2.74
N GLY A 41 -25.34 15.16 3.97
CA GLY A 41 -24.03 14.67 4.34
C GLY A 41 -23.74 13.29 3.73
N PRO A 42 -22.47 12.89 3.62
CA PRO A 42 -22.11 11.55 3.18
C PRO A 42 -22.80 10.51 4.08
N PRO A 43 -23.21 9.35 3.54
CA PRO A 43 -23.96 8.35 4.29
C PRO A 43 -23.18 7.95 5.55
N GLN A 44 -23.79 8.21 6.71
CA GLN A 44 -23.24 7.83 8.00
C GLN A 44 -23.26 6.30 8.13
N ARG A 45 -22.14 5.74 8.59
CA ARG A 45 -21.93 4.31 8.81
C ARG A 45 -22.89 3.81 9.90
N LYS A 46 -23.92 3.04 9.55
CA LYS A 46 -24.70 2.24 10.52
C LYS A 46 -23.93 0.96 10.89
N GLU A 47 -24.17 0.44 12.09
CA GLU A 47 -23.56 -0.79 12.62
C GLU A 47 -23.93 -2.01 11.76
N GLY A 48 -23.17 -2.23 10.68
CA GLY A 48 -23.22 -3.42 9.84
C GLY A 48 -22.35 -4.54 10.39
N ILE A 49 -22.47 -5.73 9.79
CA ILE A 49 -21.54 -6.86 10.01
C ILE A 49 -20.12 -6.32 9.91
N VAL A 50 -19.33 -6.49 10.98
CA VAL A 50 -17.92 -6.09 11.00
C VAL A 50 -17.17 -7.08 10.11
N ILE A 51 -17.02 -6.74 8.84
CA ILE A 51 -16.31 -7.59 7.86
C ILE A 51 -14.80 -7.57 8.12
N SER A 52 -14.27 -6.56 8.80
CA SER A 52 -12.85 -6.41 9.12
C SER A 52 -12.65 -5.82 10.51
N GLU A 53 -11.68 -6.35 11.25
CA GLU A 53 -11.21 -5.76 12.52
C GLU A 53 -10.50 -4.42 12.31
N TYR A 54 -10.16 -4.08 11.06
CA TYR A 54 -9.47 -2.87 10.67
C TYR A 54 -10.45 -1.88 10.02
N PRO A 55 -10.64 -0.69 10.60
CA PRO A 55 -11.52 0.30 10.02
C PRO A 55 -10.99 0.75 8.66
N ASN A 56 -11.90 0.92 7.70
CA ASN A 56 -11.62 1.42 6.35
C ASN A 56 -10.53 0.62 5.60
N ILE A 57 -10.53 -0.71 5.71
CA ILE A 57 -9.54 -1.56 5.03
C ILE A 57 -9.53 -1.32 3.51
N THR A 58 -10.68 -0.99 2.92
CA THR A 58 -10.77 -0.59 1.50
C THR A 58 -9.94 0.66 1.21
N ASN A 59 -10.00 1.69 2.07
CA ASN A 59 -9.20 2.91 1.90
C ASN A 59 -7.71 2.60 2.09
N GLN A 60 -7.36 1.75 3.06
CA GLN A 60 -5.96 1.36 3.28
C GLN A 60 -5.37 0.64 2.05
N ILE A 61 -6.11 -0.30 1.45
CA ILE A 61 -5.73 -0.94 0.20
C ILE A 61 -5.59 0.11 -0.92
N THR A 62 -6.55 1.03 -1.03
CA THR A 62 -6.54 2.08 -2.06
C THR A 62 -5.33 3.00 -1.94
N MET A 63 -4.98 3.43 -0.72
CA MET A 63 -3.78 4.22 -0.43
C MET A 63 -2.51 3.48 -0.88
N VAL A 64 -2.37 2.18 -0.58
CA VAL A 64 -1.19 1.44 -1.02
C VAL A 64 -1.13 1.30 -2.54
N LEU A 65 -2.28 1.18 -3.21
CA LEU A 65 -2.32 1.16 -4.68
C LEU A 65 -1.95 2.52 -5.29
N LEU A 66 -2.29 3.63 -4.65
CA LEU A 66 -1.80 4.96 -5.04
C LEU A 66 -0.27 5.04 -4.93
N PHE A 67 0.32 4.60 -3.83
CA PHE A 67 1.78 4.55 -3.70
C PHE A 67 2.43 3.63 -4.73
N CYS A 68 1.83 2.48 -5.03
CA CYS A 68 2.30 1.63 -6.12
C CYS A 68 2.28 2.38 -7.45
N GLN A 69 1.22 3.13 -7.73
CA GLN A 69 1.10 3.89 -8.98
C GLN A 69 2.16 4.99 -9.06
N ALA A 70 2.43 5.70 -7.95
CA ALA A 70 3.50 6.69 -7.88
C ALA A 70 4.87 6.08 -8.25
N VAL A 71 5.18 4.90 -7.72
CA VAL A 71 6.43 4.18 -8.02
C VAL A 71 6.50 3.74 -9.47
N GLU A 72 5.40 3.20 -10.02
CA GLU A 72 5.35 2.80 -11.43
C GLU A 72 5.53 4.00 -12.37
N HIS A 73 4.87 5.13 -12.07
CA HIS A 73 5.00 6.35 -12.87
C HIS A 73 6.42 6.93 -12.80
N ALA A 74 7.01 7.02 -11.59
CA ALA A 74 8.38 7.50 -11.42
C ALA A 74 9.39 6.62 -12.16
N ALA A 75 9.22 5.30 -12.15
CA ALA A 75 10.07 4.40 -12.93
C ALA A 75 9.89 4.62 -14.44
N ALA A 76 8.64 4.72 -14.91
CA ALA A 76 8.32 4.91 -16.32
C ALA A 76 8.87 6.23 -16.89
N GLU A 77 8.81 7.32 -16.14
CA GLU A 77 9.36 8.62 -16.55
C GLU A 77 10.88 8.60 -16.73
N GLN A 78 11.55 7.67 -16.06
CA GLN A 78 12.99 7.48 -16.16
C GLN A 78 13.37 6.41 -17.20
N GLY A 79 12.41 5.92 -17.98
CA GLY A 79 12.63 4.94 -19.05
C GLY A 79 12.64 3.48 -18.61
N LEU A 80 12.25 3.17 -17.36
CA LEU A 80 12.07 1.80 -16.91
C LEU A 80 10.67 1.29 -17.27
N ASN A 81 10.53 0.01 -17.60
CA ASN A 81 9.24 -0.58 -17.96
C ASN A 81 8.33 -0.80 -16.75
N SER A 82 8.90 -0.86 -15.54
CA SER A 82 8.12 -1.02 -14.32
C SER A 82 8.87 -0.61 -13.05
N GLY A 83 8.13 -0.35 -11.98
CA GLY A 83 8.64 -0.18 -10.63
C GLY A 83 9.41 -1.41 -10.11
N ARG A 84 9.18 -2.61 -10.69
CA ARG A 84 9.98 -3.81 -10.37
C ARG A 84 11.40 -3.73 -10.94
N GLU A 85 11.57 -3.14 -12.12
CA GLU A 85 12.89 -2.91 -12.69
C GLU A 85 13.66 -1.88 -11.86
N TYR A 86 12.99 -0.80 -11.40
CA TYR A 86 13.58 0.12 -10.43
C TYR A 86 14.09 -0.63 -9.18
N LEU A 87 13.25 -1.46 -8.55
CA LEU A 87 13.66 -2.23 -7.37
C LEU A 87 14.81 -3.20 -7.65
N LEU A 88 14.84 -3.80 -8.85
CA LEU A 88 15.89 -4.73 -9.27
C LEU A 88 17.23 -4.00 -9.49
N LEU A 89 17.22 -2.89 -10.23
CA LEU A 89 18.43 -2.08 -10.47
C LEU A 89 19.01 -1.59 -9.14
N LYS A 90 18.14 -1.06 -8.27
CA LYS A 90 18.53 -0.62 -6.94
C LYS A 90 19.08 -1.75 -6.07
N ARG A 91 18.52 -2.95 -6.18
CA ARG A 91 19.02 -4.14 -5.47
C ARG A 91 20.45 -4.48 -5.92
N ILE A 92 20.75 -4.36 -7.21
CA ILE A 92 22.09 -4.56 -7.76
C ILE A 92 23.03 -3.48 -7.24
N ALA A 93 22.61 -2.21 -7.30
CA ALA A 93 23.38 -1.07 -6.80
C ALA A 93 23.81 -1.20 -5.33
N ARG A 94 22.96 -1.80 -4.49
CA ARG A 94 23.27 -2.04 -3.08
C ARG A 94 24.17 -3.24 -2.84
N LYS A 95 24.08 -4.27 -3.68
CA LYS A 95 24.84 -5.51 -3.54
C LYS A 95 25.52 -5.86 -4.86
N ASP A 96 26.46 -5.00 -5.21
CA ASP A 96 27.22 -5.08 -6.45
C ASP A 96 27.98 -6.42 -6.56
N GLY A 97 28.12 -6.93 -7.77
CA GLY A 97 28.73 -8.25 -8.01
C GLY A 97 27.85 -9.43 -7.56
N SER A 98 26.54 -9.25 -7.46
CA SER A 98 25.62 -10.37 -7.19
C SER A 98 25.43 -11.24 -8.43
N SER A 99 25.29 -12.56 -8.22
CA SER A 99 24.86 -13.45 -9.29
C SER A 99 23.37 -13.28 -9.56
N GLU A 100 22.96 -13.56 -10.78
CA GLU A 100 21.55 -13.51 -11.19
C GLU A 100 20.64 -14.35 -10.28
N ARG A 101 21.05 -15.57 -9.93
CA ARG A 101 20.29 -16.43 -9.00
C ARG A 101 20.09 -15.76 -7.65
N ASN A 102 21.12 -15.11 -7.11
CA ASN A 102 21.02 -14.42 -5.84
C ASN A 102 20.10 -13.20 -5.94
N ILE A 103 20.16 -12.47 -7.05
CA ILE A 103 19.27 -11.34 -7.33
C ILE A 103 17.81 -11.82 -7.41
N ALA A 104 17.53 -12.86 -8.20
CA ALA A 104 16.19 -13.43 -8.36
C ALA A 104 15.61 -13.91 -7.01
N ASN A 105 16.41 -14.63 -6.22
CA ASN A 105 16.04 -15.08 -4.88
C ASN A 105 15.74 -13.90 -3.95
N SER A 106 16.58 -12.85 -3.97
CA SER A 106 16.38 -11.66 -3.16
C SER A 106 15.09 -10.92 -3.53
N MET A 107 14.68 -10.96 -4.80
CA MET A 107 13.46 -10.33 -5.27
C MET A 107 12.22 -11.22 -5.14
N ASN A 108 12.39 -12.49 -4.75
CA ASN A 108 11.35 -13.53 -4.75
C ASN A 108 10.67 -13.64 -6.13
N MET A 109 11.50 -13.80 -7.17
CA MET A 109 11.08 -14.01 -8.56
C MET A 109 11.76 -15.24 -9.17
N GLN A 110 11.21 -15.77 -10.25
CA GLN A 110 11.87 -16.81 -11.03
C GLN A 110 13.12 -16.25 -11.71
N VAL A 111 14.17 -17.07 -11.82
CA VAL A 111 15.44 -16.69 -12.45
C VAL A 111 15.20 -16.22 -13.89
N SER A 112 14.36 -16.92 -14.66
CA SER A 112 14.00 -16.53 -16.04
C SER A 112 13.38 -15.14 -16.16
N SER A 113 12.57 -14.73 -15.17
CA SER A 113 12.02 -13.37 -15.13
C SER A 113 13.09 -12.32 -14.80
N ALA A 114 14.05 -12.66 -13.94
CA ALA A 114 15.19 -11.80 -13.66
C ALA A 114 16.07 -11.64 -14.90
N SER A 115 16.34 -12.72 -15.64
CA SER A 115 17.18 -12.70 -16.84
C SER A 115 16.74 -11.65 -17.86
N GLY A 116 15.43 -11.61 -18.15
CA GLY A 116 14.87 -10.65 -19.11
C GLY A 116 15.10 -9.21 -18.67
N MET A 117 14.82 -8.89 -17.40
CA MET A 117 15.03 -7.55 -16.85
C MET A 117 16.52 -7.17 -16.81
N LEU A 118 17.40 -8.10 -16.43
CA LEU A 118 18.85 -7.85 -16.38
C LEU A 118 19.44 -7.62 -17.78
N ASN A 119 18.99 -8.39 -18.77
CA ASN A 119 19.42 -8.20 -20.16
C ASN A 119 18.98 -6.85 -20.71
N PHE A 120 17.75 -6.42 -20.42
CA PHE A 120 17.26 -5.08 -20.74
C PHE A 120 18.13 -4.00 -20.06
N MET A 121 18.36 -4.11 -18.75
CA MET A 121 19.22 -3.15 -18.03
C MET A 121 20.65 -3.10 -18.57
N ALA A 122 21.18 -4.23 -19.04
CA ALA A 122 22.51 -4.29 -19.65
C ALA A 122 22.53 -3.65 -21.04
N SER A 123 21.49 -3.85 -21.86
CA SER A 123 21.39 -3.20 -23.18
C SER A 123 21.22 -1.69 -23.07
N GLU A 124 20.55 -1.22 -22.02
CA GLU A 124 20.41 0.20 -21.70
C GLU A 124 21.62 0.78 -20.93
N GLY A 125 22.68 -0.01 -20.72
CA GLY A 125 23.92 0.46 -20.08
C GLY A 125 23.82 0.73 -18.58
N MET A 126 22.72 0.32 -17.92
CA MET A 126 22.48 0.52 -16.48
C MET A 126 23.29 -0.45 -15.62
N ILE A 127 23.58 -1.64 -16.16
CA ILE A 127 24.41 -2.66 -15.52
C ILE A 127 25.40 -3.24 -16.53
N ARG A 128 26.41 -3.94 -16.02
CA ARG A 128 27.33 -4.76 -16.81
C ARG A 128 27.48 -6.15 -16.21
N PHE A 129 27.87 -7.08 -17.06
CA PHE A 129 28.12 -8.47 -16.68
C PHE A 129 29.62 -8.76 -16.71
N ASP A 130 30.18 -9.14 -15.56
CA ASP A 130 31.57 -9.58 -15.47
C ASP A 130 31.61 -11.11 -15.26
N ARG A 131 32.57 -11.78 -15.89
CA ARG A 131 32.84 -13.19 -15.61
C ARG A 131 33.64 -13.28 -14.30
N SER A 132 33.16 -14.10 -13.36
CA SER A 132 33.82 -14.33 -12.08
C SER A 132 35.25 -14.86 -12.28
N GLN A 133 36.24 -14.27 -11.61
CA GLN A 133 37.64 -14.70 -11.71
C GLN A 133 37.89 -16.09 -11.10
N ASP A 134 37.12 -16.48 -10.05
CA ASP A 134 37.24 -17.80 -9.39
C ASP A 134 36.57 -18.96 -10.15
N ASP A 135 35.54 -18.67 -10.94
CA ASP A 135 34.75 -19.65 -11.67
C ASP A 135 34.24 -18.92 -12.91
N GLY A 136 35.03 -18.95 -13.99
CA GLY A 136 34.77 -18.21 -15.24
C GLY A 136 33.42 -18.52 -15.92
N ARG A 137 32.63 -19.44 -15.35
CA ARG A 137 31.26 -19.76 -15.73
C ARG A 137 30.20 -18.92 -15.02
N ARG A 138 30.52 -18.23 -13.91
CA ARG A 138 29.55 -17.43 -13.14
C ARG A 138 29.57 -15.98 -13.59
N ILE A 139 28.41 -15.51 -14.06
CA ILE A 139 28.19 -14.12 -14.42
C ILE A 139 27.82 -13.32 -13.17
N ARG A 140 28.49 -12.18 -12.98
CA ARG A 140 28.29 -11.23 -11.88
C ARG A 140 27.71 -9.94 -12.45
N CYS A 141 26.63 -9.46 -11.85
CA CYS A 141 25.98 -8.22 -12.26
C CYS A 141 26.59 -7.07 -11.47
N HIS A 142 27.05 -6.06 -12.19
CA HIS A 142 27.60 -4.83 -11.62
C HIS A 142 26.79 -3.63 -12.09
N VAL A 143 26.44 -2.72 -11.19
CA VAL A 143 25.81 -1.45 -11.57
C VAL A 143 26.85 -0.53 -12.23
N THR A 144 26.44 0.24 -13.24
CA THR A 144 27.27 1.30 -13.82
C THR A 144 26.99 2.64 -13.14
N ASP A 145 27.81 3.66 -13.41
CA ASP A 145 27.53 5.02 -12.92
C ASP A 145 26.19 5.55 -13.46
N ALA A 146 25.86 5.24 -14.71
CA ALA A 146 24.56 5.56 -15.30
C ALA A 146 23.40 4.86 -14.57
N GLY A 147 23.59 3.61 -14.15
CA GLY A 147 22.62 2.88 -13.34
C GLY A 147 22.43 3.49 -11.95
N LEU A 148 23.52 3.94 -11.30
CA LEU A 148 23.47 4.61 -10.00
C LEU A 148 22.73 5.95 -10.07
N ASP A 149 23.04 6.75 -11.08
CA ASP A 149 22.39 8.03 -11.36
C ASP A 149 20.89 7.84 -11.65
N LEU A 150 20.53 6.81 -12.44
CA LEU A 150 19.14 6.45 -12.70
C LEU A 150 18.38 6.07 -11.41
N VAL A 151 18.99 5.29 -10.51
CA VAL A 151 18.40 4.97 -9.20
C VAL A 151 18.14 6.25 -8.41
N SER A 152 19.10 7.17 -8.38
CA SER A 152 18.96 8.45 -7.66
C SER A 152 17.80 9.28 -8.20
N ARG A 153 17.65 9.39 -9.53
CA ARG A 153 16.54 10.10 -10.15
C ARG A 153 15.19 9.45 -9.88
N CYS A 154 15.12 8.11 -9.94
CA CYS A 154 13.91 7.39 -9.58
C CYS A 154 13.54 7.64 -8.11
N GLU A 155 14.49 7.60 -7.19
CA GLU A 155 14.24 7.88 -5.77
C GLU A 155 13.70 9.29 -5.58
N GLN A 156 14.34 10.31 -6.15
CA GLN A 156 13.84 11.68 -6.08
C GLN A 156 12.40 11.81 -6.63
N SER A 157 12.12 11.23 -7.79
CA SER A 157 10.77 11.28 -8.38
C SER A 157 9.72 10.53 -7.56
N ILE A 158 10.10 9.40 -6.94
CA ILE A 158 9.23 8.68 -6.00
C ILE A 158 8.92 9.55 -4.78
N ASP A 159 9.92 10.27 -4.26
CA ASP A 159 9.78 11.10 -3.07
C ASP A 159 8.79 12.24 -3.30
N GLU A 160 9.00 13.00 -4.38
CA GLU A 160 8.13 14.10 -4.78
C GLU A 160 6.67 13.62 -4.90
N ARG A 161 6.45 12.46 -5.54
CA ARG A 161 5.10 11.89 -5.72
C ARG A 161 4.48 11.36 -4.45
N ILE A 162 5.26 10.75 -3.56
CA ILE A 162 4.75 10.30 -2.26
C ILE A 162 4.39 11.52 -1.41
N ASP A 163 5.20 12.57 -1.44
CA ASP A 163 4.94 13.81 -0.74
C ASP A 163 3.68 14.50 -1.27
N ASP A 164 3.43 14.50 -2.59
CA ASP A 164 2.17 14.95 -3.18
C ASP A 164 0.97 14.14 -2.68
N ILE A 165 1.09 12.81 -2.60
CA ILE A 165 0.02 11.95 -2.08
C ILE A 165 -0.28 12.26 -0.61
N LEU A 166 0.76 12.58 0.16
CA LEU A 166 0.67 12.86 1.58
C LEU A 166 0.39 14.33 1.90
N GLU A 167 0.46 15.24 0.94
CA GLU A 167 0.20 16.68 1.10
C GLU A 167 -1.06 16.98 1.93
N PRO A 168 -2.20 16.33 1.67
CA PRO A 168 -3.45 16.58 2.39
C PRO A 168 -3.46 16.06 3.84
N VAL A 169 -2.47 15.24 4.23
CA VAL A 169 -2.39 14.59 5.54
C VAL A 169 -1.60 15.47 6.50
N ALA A 170 -2.17 15.77 7.67
CA ALA A 170 -1.47 16.50 8.73
C ALA A 170 -0.14 15.82 9.12
N VAL A 171 0.91 16.61 9.33
CA VAL A 171 2.28 16.11 9.61
C VAL A 171 2.31 15.07 10.74
N GLY A 172 1.61 15.31 11.85
CA GLY A 172 1.55 14.37 12.97
C GLY A 172 0.92 13.01 12.63
N LYS A 173 0.05 12.95 11.61
CA LYS A 173 -0.52 11.70 11.08
C LYS A 173 0.44 10.98 10.12
N ARG A 174 1.28 11.72 9.39
CA ARG A 174 2.29 11.14 8.48
C ARG A 174 3.31 10.28 9.22
N SER A 175 3.74 10.71 10.41
CA SER A 175 4.68 9.94 11.23
C SER A 175 4.16 8.55 11.62
N PHE A 176 2.84 8.38 11.81
CA PHE A 176 2.26 7.05 12.04
C PHE A 176 2.41 6.15 10.81
N LEU A 177 2.18 6.70 9.61
CA LEU A 177 2.37 5.97 8.36
C LEU A 177 3.84 5.55 8.18
N ASP A 178 4.78 6.48 8.40
CA ASP A 178 6.21 6.22 8.30
C ASP A 178 6.63 5.07 9.24
N MET A 179 6.21 5.15 10.51
CA MET A 179 6.51 4.10 11.51
C MET A 179 5.92 2.74 11.11
N GLY A 180 4.67 2.71 10.64
CA GLY A 180 4.03 1.48 10.17
C GLY A 180 4.76 0.82 9.00
N MET A 181 5.26 1.64 8.07
CA MET A 181 6.02 1.17 6.91
C MET A 181 7.40 0.65 7.30
N VAL A 182 8.10 1.36 8.19
CA VAL A 182 9.38 0.90 8.77
C VAL A 182 9.20 -0.43 9.50
N ALA A 183 8.21 -0.51 10.39
CA ALA A 183 7.91 -1.72 11.16
C ALA A 183 7.59 -2.91 10.25
N THR A 184 6.83 -2.66 9.17
CA THR A 184 6.51 -3.69 8.17
C THR A 184 7.76 -4.15 7.43
N ALA A 185 8.60 -3.22 6.96
CA ALA A 185 9.84 -3.56 6.28
C ALA A 185 10.78 -4.39 7.19
N ILE A 186 10.94 -4.00 8.46
CA ILE A 186 11.74 -4.74 9.46
C ILE A 186 11.15 -6.12 9.69
N SER A 187 9.83 -6.21 9.91
CA SER A 187 9.15 -7.48 10.20
C SER A 187 9.28 -8.49 9.07
N LEU A 188 9.28 -8.01 7.83
CA LEU A 188 9.51 -8.85 6.65
C LEU A 188 10.98 -9.28 6.52
N ARG A 189 11.87 -8.85 7.42
CA ARG A 189 13.33 -8.97 7.36
C ARG A 189 13.90 -8.38 6.07
N ARG A 190 13.28 -7.30 5.60
CA ARG A 190 13.63 -6.63 4.33
C ARG A 190 13.81 -5.12 4.46
N ALA A 191 13.70 -4.57 5.67
CA ALA A 191 14.33 -3.29 5.97
C ALA A 191 15.84 -3.51 5.86
N GLU A 192 16.33 -3.31 4.66
CA GLU A 192 17.76 -3.25 4.41
C GLU A 192 18.22 -1.89 4.90
N CYS A 193 18.55 -1.85 6.19
CA CYS A 193 19.42 -0.84 6.77
C CYS A 193 20.82 -1.13 6.24
N ASP A 194 21.37 -0.20 5.46
CA ASP A 194 22.78 -0.22 5.08
C ASP A 194 23.56 0.77 5.98
N GLU A 195 24.86 0.94 5.71
CA GLU A 195 25.71 1.92 6.42
C GLU A 195 25.21 3.37 6.27
N ARG A 196 24.34 3.64 5.29
CA ARG A 196 23.71 4.95 5.03
C ARG A 196 22.35 5.09 5.75
N GLY A 197 21.91 4.07 6.47
CA GLY A 197 20.70 4.09 7.30
C GLY A 197 19.46 3.52 6.62
N PHE A 198 18.29 3.83 7.17
CA PHE A 198 17.00 3.41 6.64
C PHE A 198 16.57 4.34 5.49
N ASN A 199 16.62 3.85 4.25
CA ASN A 199 16.03 4.60 3.13
C ASN A 199 14.50 4.41 3.16
N ARG A 200 13.80 5.48 3.53
CA ARG A 200 12.33 5.50 3.67
C ARG A 200 11.64 5.09 2.39
N ASN A 201 12.02 5.68 1.26
CA ASN A 201 11.25 5.63 0.03
C ASN A 201 11.40 4.28 -0.68
N SER A 202 12.59 3.70 -0.50
CA SER A 202 12.85 2.28 -0.76
C SER A 202 11.90 1.35 -0.04
N ALA A 203 11.72 1.57 1.27
CA ALA A 203 10.85 0.75 2.09
C ALA A 203 9.38 0.95 1.70
N TYR A 204 8.98 2.16 1.29
CA TYR A 204 7.67 2.43 0.71
C TYR A 204 7.48 1.65 -0.59
N ALA A 205 8.36 1.85 -1.57
CA ALA A 205 8.25 1.23 -2.89
C ALA A 205 8.24 -0.29 -2.82
N GLU A 206 9.17 -0.88 -2.06
CA GLU A 206 9.26 -2.33 -1.92
C GLU A 206 8.03 -2.91 -1.20
N SER A 207 7.65 -2.34 -0.05
CA SER A 207 6.50 -2.81 0.73
C SER A 207 5.20 -2.72 -0.08
N CYS A 208 4.97 -1.59 -0.77
CA CYS A 208 3.77 -1.38 -1.57
C CYS A 208 3.68 -2.35 -2.76
N LEU A 209 4.77 -2.47 -3.54
CA LEU A 209 4.78 -3.36 -4.71
C LEU A 209 4.63 -4.84 -4.33
N ARG A 210 5.22 -5.25 -3.20
CA ARG A 210 5.03 -6.59 -2.64
C ARG A 210 3.59 -6.81 -2.18
N PHE A 211 3.03 -5.84 -1.47
CA PHE A 211 1.66 -5.91 -1.01
C PHE A 211 0.69 -6.04 -2.18
N ARG A 212 0.83 -5.21 -3.22
CA ARG A 212 0.01 -5.31 -4.43
C ARG A 212 0.15 -6.68 -5.09
N ARG A 213 1.36 -7.25 -5.17
CA ARG A 213 1.57 -8.60 -5.71
C ARG A 213 0.81 -9.63 -4.87
N LYS A 214 0.92 -9.57 -3.55
CA LYS A 214 0.24 -10.54 -2.69
C LYS A 214 -1.28 -10.40 -2.76
N LEU A 215 -1.79 -9.17 -2.79
CA LEU A 215 -3.21 -8.92 -3.02
C LEU A 215 -3.69 -9.61 -4.30
N ILE A 216 -2.96 -9.45 -5.40
CA ILE A 216 -3.32 -10.10 -6.68
C ILE A 216 -3.26 -11.64 -6.54
N GLU A 217 -2.25 -12.20 -5.88
CA GLU A 217 -2.16 -13.64 -5.62
C GLU A 217 -3.38 -14.15 -4.82
N ILE A 218 -3.73 -13.45 -3.74
CA ILE A 218 -4.87 -13.80 -2.88
C ILE A 218 -6.18 -13.66 -3.67
N THR A 219 -6.45 -12.54 -4.33
CA THR A 219 -7.74 -12.39 -5.02
C THR A 219 -7.91 -13.40 -6.15
N ARG A 220 -6.82 -13.77 -6.84
CA ARG A 220 -6.83 -14.83 -7.86
C ARG A 220 -7.17 -16.21 -7.28
N SER A 221 -6.76 -16.54 -6.06
CA SER A 221 -7.14 -17.83 -5.43
C SER A 221 -8.64 -17.93 -5.12
N PHE A 222 -9.35 -16.80 -5.14
CA PHE A 222 -10.81 -16.72 -5.01
C PHE A 222 -11.50 -16.38 -6.34
N ASP A 223 -10.81 -16.56 -7.47
CA ASP A 223 -11.32 -16.25 -8.80
C ASP A 223 -11.85 -14.80 -8.89
N SER A 224 -11.17 -13.86 -8.24
CA SER A 224 -11.59 -12.45 -8.21
C SER A 224 -10.47 -11.53 -8.70
N SER A 225 -10.86 -10.48 -9.40
CA SER A 225 -9.94 -9.39 -9.73
C SER A 225 -9.71 -8.51 -8.50
N LEU A 226 -8.56 -7.84 -8.44
CA LEU A 226 -8.28 -6.90 -7.35
C LEU A 226 -9.36 -5.82 -7.22
N ASN A 227 -9.83 -5.25 -8.33
CA ASN A 227 -10.88 -4.24 -8.29
C ASN A 227 -12.26 -4.83 -7.96
N GLY A 228 -12.55 -6.07 -8.38
CA GLY A 228 -13.77 -6.77 -7.97
C GLY A 228 -13.80 -7.00 -6.46
N PHE A 229 -12.70 -7.47 -5.91
CA PHE A 229 -12.56 -7.63 -4.47
C PHE A 229 -12.67 -6.29 -3.71
N ARG A 230 -12.00 -5.23 -4.17
CA ARG A 230 -12.10 -3.90 -3.56
C ARG A 230 -13.54 -3.38 -3.54
N LEU A 231 -14.31 -3.62 -4.60
CA LEU A 231 -15.74 -3.28 -4.62
C LEU A 231 -16.54 -4.12 -3.61
N LEU A 232 -16.28 -5.41 -3.48
CA LEU A 232 -16.94 -6.26 -2.47
C LEU A 232 -16.64 -5.81 -1.04
N LEU A 233 -15.38 -5.48 -0.72
CA LEU A 233 -15.03 -4.93 0.58
C LEU A 233 -15.75 -3.61 0.84
N LEU A 234 -15.72 -2.71 -0.14
CA LEU A 234 -16.37 -1.42 -0.01
C LEU A 234 -17.87 -1.58 0.28
N LEU A 235 -18.58 -2.37 -0.53
CA LEU A 235 -20.01 -2.60 -0.32
C LEU A 235 -20.29 -3.32 1.00
N GLY A 236 -19.33 -4.09 1.50
CA GLY A 236 -19.39 -4.69 2.83
C GLY A 236 -19.27 -3.67 3.97
N GLU A 237 -18.47 -2.62 3.78
CA GLU A 237 -18.37 -1.50 4.73
C GLU A 237 -19.65 -0.63 4.73
N TYR A 238 -20.48 -0.73 3.69
CA TYR A 238 -21.74 0.02 3.49
C TYR A 238 -22.92 -0.92 3.18
N PRO A 239 -23.51 -1.60 4.19
CA PRO A 239 -24.57 -2.60 3.98
C PRO A 239 -25.82 -2.08 3.27
N ASP A 240 -26.14 -0.80 3.46
CA ASP A 240 -27.27 -0.15 2.76
C ASP A 240 -27.02 -0.01 1.25
N GLY A 241 -25.81 -0.31 0.79
CA GLY A 241 -25.36 -0.17 -0.59
C GLY A 241 -24.78 1.21 -0.89
N MET A 242 -24.27 1.35 -2.11
CA MET A 242 -23.60 2.57 -2.56
C MET A 242 -23.94 2.88 -4.03
N ARG A 243 -24.07 4.17 -4.35
CA ARG A 243 -24.21 4.60 -5.75
C ARG A 243 -22.90 4.33 -6.50
N PRO A 244 -22.93 3.91 -7.77
CA PRO A 244 -21.72 3.69 -8.56
C PRO A 244 -20.77 4.90 -8.59
N LYS A 245 -21.31 6.12 -8.60
CA LYS A 245 -20.48 7.35 -8.55
C LYS A 245 -19.65 7.41 -7.27
N ASP A 246 -20.27 7.17 -6.13
CA ASP A 246 -19.60 7.21 -4.83
C ASP A 246 -18.57 6.08 -4.70
N ALA A 247 -18.87 4.91 -5.27
CA ALA A 247 -17.92 3.80 -5.36
C ALA A 247 -16.71 4.12 -6.26
N CYS A 248 -16.89 4.84 -7.38
CA CYS A 248 -15.77 5.31 -8.21
C CYS A 248 -14.85 6.22 -7.39
N SER A 249 -15.42 7.21 -6.72
CA SER A 249 -14.67 8.18 -5.91
C SER A 249 -13.89 7.52 -4.78
N ARG A 250 -14.48 6.54 -4.08
CA ARG A 250 -13.79 5.84 -2.98
C ARG A 250 -12.74 4.84 -3.43
N LEU A 251 -12.94 4.21 -4.59
CA LEU A 251 -11.98 3.24 -5.13
C LEU A 251 -10.96 3.90 -6.07
N LEU A 252 -11.09 5.19 -6.35
CA LEU A 252 -10.27 5.91 -7.34
C LEU A 252 -10.25 5.17 -8.68
N LEU A 253 -11.43 4.72 -9.11
CA LEU A 253 -11.63 3.98 -10.36
C LEU A 253 -12.37 4.83 -11.37
N LYS A 254 -11.94 4.73 -12.63
CA LYS A 254 -12.73 5.24 -13.77
C LYS A 254 -14.09 4.54 -13.82
N LYS A 255 -15.12 5.29 -14.23
CA LYS A 255 -16.50 4.78 -14.38
C LYS A 255 -16.61 3.53 -15.26
N SER A 256 -15.82 3.46 -16.34
CA SER A 256 -15.77 2.30 -17.24
C SER A 256 -15.24 1.06 -16.53
N THR A 257 -14.16 1.21 -15.77
CA THR A 257 -13.57 0.14 -14.95
C THR A 257 -14.57 -0.34 -13.91
N LEU A 258 -15.19 0.58 -13.14
CA LEU A 258 -16.19 0.19 -12.15
C LEU A 258 -17.37 -0.54 -12.80
N SER A 259 -17.87 -0.04 -13.92
CA SER A 259 -19.01 -0.65 -14.62
C SER A 259 -18.71 -2.09 -15.06
N SER A 260 -17.52 -2.32 -15.64
CA SER A 260 -17.07 -3.66 -16.05
C SER A 260 -16.94 -4.61 -14.86
N VAL A 261 -16.34 -4.13 -13.77
CA VAL A 261 -16.19 -4.88 -12.52
C VAL A 261 -17.56 -5.22 -11.92
N ALA A 262 -18.44 -4.23 -11.77
CA ALA A 262 -19.76 -4.40 -11.20
C ALA A 262 -20.61 -5.38 -12.03
N ASN A 263 -20.59 -5.27 -13.37
CA ASN A 263 -21.30 -6.21 -14.24
C ASN A 263 -20.79 -7.64 -14.08
N THR A 264 -19.47 -7.81 -13.90
CA THR A 264 -18.89 -9.13 -13.64
C THR A 264 -19.32 -9.70 -12.30
N LEU A 265 -19.37 -8.88 -11.25
CA LEU A 265 -19.84 -9.33 -9.93
C LEU A 265 -21.34 -9.61 -9.89
N VAL A 266 -22.15 -8.83 -10.61
CA VAL A 266 -23.60 -9.07 -10.77
C VAL A 266 -23.85 -10.39 -11.48
N ARG A 267 -23.15 -10.66 -12.60
CA ARG A 267 -23.25 -11.95 -13.31
C ARG A 267 -22.84 -13.16 -12.46
N ARG A 268 -21.98 -12.95 -11.47
CA ARG A 268 -21.53 -13.97 -10.52
C ARG A 268 -22.39 -14.03 -9.25
N GLU A 269 -23.48 -13.26 -9.21
CA GLU A 269 -24.40 -13.19 -8.07
C GLU A 269 -23.71 -12.77 -6.75
N LEU A 270 -22.63 -11.98 -6.85
CA LEU A 270 -21.89 -11.45 -5.69
C LEU A 270 -22.34 -10.04 -5.33
N VAL A 271 -22.91 -9.30 -6.28
CA VAL A 271 -23.39 -7.94 -6.08
C VAL A 271 -24.79 -7.84 -6.67
N ASP A 272 -25.70 -7.27 -5.91
CA ASP A 272 -27.04 -6.91 -6.36
C ASP A 272 -27.06 -5.46 -6.84
N ARG A 273 -27.86 -5.22 -7.88
CA ARG A 273 -28.12 -3.89 -8.42
C ARG A 273 -29.59 -3.57 -8.25
N THR A 274 -29.88 -2.63 -7.37
CA THR A 274 -31.25 -2.18 -7.10
C THR A 274 -31.43 -0.74 -7.57
N VAL A 275 -32.68 -0.35 -7.80
CA VAL A 275 -33.02 1.04 -8.09
C VAL A 275 -33.19 1.79 -6.78
N ASP A 276 -32.66 3.00 -6.69
CA ASP A 276 -32.84 3.87 -5.52
C ASP A 276 -34.34 4.20 -5.38
N THR A 277 -34.89 3.98 -4.19
CA THR A 277 -36.32 4.18 -3.90
C THR A 277 -36.70 5.66 -3.89
N ARG A 278 -35.75 6.57 -3.73
CA ARG A 278 -35.95 8.03 -3.73
C ARG A 278 -35.73 8.66 -5.10
N ASP A 279 -34.89 8.05 -5.92
CA ASP A 279 -34.63 8.46 -7.29
C ASP A 279 -34.53 7.23 -8.19
N LYS A 280 -35.61 6.92 -8.90
CA LYS A 280 -35.69 5.73 -9.75
C LYS A 280 -34.68 5.72 -10.92
N ARG A 281 -33.99 6.82 -11.17
CA ARG A 281 -32.92 6.92 -12.18
C ARG A 281 -31.56 6.50 -11.62
N THR A 282 -31.41 6.43 -10.30
CA THR A 282 -30.17 6.04 -9.65
C THR A 282 -30.15 4.55 -9.33
N GLN A 283 -29.02 3.90 -9.58
CA GLN A 283 -28.77 2.53 -9.17
C GLN A 283 -27.96 2.48 -7.88
N ILE A 284 -28.26 1.51 -7.03
CA ILE A 284 -27.53 1.18 -5.80
C ILE A 284 -26.92 -0.20 -5.97
N LEU A 285 -25.61 -0.29 -5.76
CA LEU A 285 -24.88 -1.54 -5.67
C LEU A 285 -24.87 -2.00 -4.21
N ARG A 286 -25.12 -3.27 -3.95
CA ARG A 286 -25.03 -3.89 -2.62
C ARG A 286 -24.41 -5.27 -2.74
N ASN A 287 -23.68 -5.74 -1.74
CA ASN A 287 -23.30 -7.14 -1.72
C ASN A 287 -24.54 -8.02 -1.62
N SER A 288 -24.58 -9.10 -2.41
CA SER A 288 -25.49 -10.20 -2.12
C SER A 288 -25.00 -10.95 -0.88
N LYS A 289 -25.78 -11.90 -0.35
CA LYS A 289 -25.31 -12.73 0.77
C LYS A 289 -24.05 -13.53 0.41
N THR A 290 -23.97 -14.01 -0.83
CA THR A 290 -22.79 -14.70 -1.36
C THR A 290 -21.58 -13.75 -1.45
N GLY A 291 -21.80 -12.51 -1.88
CA GLY A 291 -20.79 -11.47 -1.91
C GLY A 291 -20.23 -11.11 -0.53
N GLU A 292 -21.09 -10.95 0.47
CA GLU A 292 -20.69 -10.73 1.87
C GLU A 292 -19.80 -11.86 2.39
N ASN A 293 -20.24 -13.11 2.18
CA ASN A 293 -19.50 -14.29 2.62
C ASN A 293 -18.14 -14.39 1.91
N LEU A 294 -18.07 -14.07 0.62
CA LEU A 294 -16.81 -14.05 -0.12
C LEU A 294 -15.89 -12.94 0.38
N ALA A 295 -16.40 -11.73 0.60
CA ALA A 295 -15.64 -10.61 1.15
C ALA A 295 -15.02 -10.98 2.51
N ALA A 296 -15.82 -11.56 3.41
CA ALA A 296 -15.37 -12.04 4.73
C ALA A 296 -14.31 -13.16 4.64
N ARG A 297 -14.33 -13.98 3.59
CA ARG A 297 -13.30 -15.01 3.38
C ARG A 297 -11.98 -14.46 2.82
N ILE A 298 -12.06 -13.51 1.89
CA ILE A 298 -10.87 -12.93 1.26
C ILE A 298 -10.15 -11.94 2.20
N VAL A 299 -10.89 -11.25 3.07
CA VAL A 299 -10.31 -10.25 3.98
C VAL A 299 -9.36 -10.88 5.00
N VAL A 300 -9.67 -12.08 5.52
CA VAL A 300 -8.85 -12.80 6.51
C VAL A 300 -7.39 -13.03 6.06
N PRO A 301 -7.11 -13.66 4.90
CA PRO A 301 -5.73 -13.83 4.44
C PRO A 301 -5.05 -12.49 4.11
N ILE A 302 -5.81 -11.46 3.75
CA ILE A 302 -5.26 -10.11 3.53
C ILE A 302 -4.86 -9.48 4.84
N GLU A 303 -5.71 -9.47 5.87
CA GLU A 303 -5.38 -8.95 7.20
C GLU A 303 -4.15 -9.68 7.78
N ASN A 304 -4.09 -10.99 7.62
CA ASN A 304 -2.93 -11.79 8.05
C ASN A 304 -1.63 -11.43 7.32
N HIS A 305 -1.70 -10.91 6.09
CA HIS A 305 -0.52 -10.55 5.31
C HIS A 305 -0.19 -9.06 5.34
N PHE A 306 -1.21 -8.20 5.35
CA PHE A 306 -1.11 -6.75 5.34
C PHE A 306 -0.50 -6.24 6.64
N MET A 307 -0.76 -6.94 7.75
CA MET A 307 -0.62 -6.34 9.06
C MET A 307 0.53 -6.85 9.91
N PHE A 308 1.65 -7.39 9.42
CA PHE A 308 2.73 -7.71 10.37
C PHE A 308 3.22 -6.50 11.20
N GLY A 309 3.19 -5.27 10.66
CA GLY A 309 3.40 -4.05 11.44
C GLY A 309 2.20 -3.71 12.35
N PRO A 310 1.01 -3.38 11.79
CA PRO A 310 -0.18 -3.02 12.57
C PRO A 310 -0.84 -4.12 13.43
N LYS A 311 -0.57 -5.39 13.21
CA LYS A 311 -1.03 -6.52 14.05
C LYS A 311 -0.33 -6.51 15.40
N ASN A 312 0.84 -5.87 15.48
CA ASN A 312 1.54 -5.59 16.72
C ASN A 312 1.22 -4.19 17.28
N SER A 313 0.40 -3.40 16.58
CA SER A 313 -0.02 -2.07 17.02
C SER A 313 -1.29 -2.18 17.86
N ASP A 314 -1.57 -1.22 18.73
CA ASP A 314 -2.79 -1.22 19.52
C ASP A 314 -4.03 -0.80 18.68
N LYS A 315 -5.22 -0.84 19.30
CA LYS A 315 -6.49 -0.48 18.64
C LYS A 315 -6.51 1.00 18.20
N GLN A 316 -5.86 1.89 18.94
CA GLN A 316 -5.81 3.31 18.60
C GLN A 316 -4.94 3.53 17.37
N GLU A 317 -3.78 2.88 17.30
CA GLU A 317 -2.88 2.91 16.14
C GLU A 317 -3.57 2.35 14.89
N ARG A 318 -4.25 1.20 15.00
CA ARG A 318 -5.05 0.64 13.89
C ARG A 318 -6.13 1.61 13.39
N THR A 319 -6.79 2.30 14.31
CA THR A 319 -7.78 3.32 13.96
C THR A 319 -7.15 4.52 13.27
N MET A 320 -5.94 4.91 13.70
CA MET A 320 -5.20 6.00 13.08
C MET A 320 -4.83 5.67 11.63
N TYR A 321 -4.31 4.48 11.34
CA TYR A 321 -4.03 4.06 9.95
C TYR A 321 -5.27 4.13 9.06
N GLY A 322 -6.43 3.68 9.55
CA GLY A 322 -7.69 3.77 8.82
C GLY A 322 -8.14 5.22 8.55
N ARG A 323 -7.87 6.15 9.47
CA ARG A 323 -8.14 7.59 9.29
C ARG A 323 -7.18 8.24 8.30
N VAL A 324 -5.89 7.95 8.38
CA VAL A 324 -4.90 8.47 7.41
C VAL A 324 -5.26 8.03 6.00
N ALA A 325 -5.59 6.76 5.82
CA ALA A 325 -6.00 6.25 4.52
C ALA A 325 -7.29 6.90 4.01
N GLU A 326 -8.25 7.19 4.90
CA GLU A 326 -9.48 7.91 4.55
C GLU A 326 -9.20 9.36 4.15
N ASP A 327 -8.35 10.08 4.88
CA ASP A 327 -7.96 11.46 4.54
C ASP A 327 -7.33 11.52 3.14
N ILE A 328 -6.41 10.59 2.83
CA ILE A 328 -5.76 10.49 1.51
C ILE A 328 -6.81 10.19 0.43
N VAL A 329 -7.60 9.14 0.59
CA VAL A 329 -8.59 8.75 -0.43
C VAL A 329 -9.61 9.86 -0.68
N ASN A 330 -10.07 10.54 0.37
CA ASN A 330 -11.01 11.65 0.23
C ASN A 330 -10.39 12.82 -0.55
N ALA A 331 -9.14 13.19 -0.24
CA ALA A 331 -8.45 14.25 -0.98
C ALA A 331 -8.27 13.91 -2.46
N TRP A 332 -7.85 12.68 -2.76
CA TRP A 332 -7.59 12.21 -4.12
C TRP A 332 -8.86 11.88 -4.91
N SER A 333 -9.99 11.67 -4.25
CA SER A 333 -11.28 11.41 -4.91
C SER A 333 -11.76 12.57 -5.78
N THR A 334 -11.30 13.78 -5.50
CA THR A 334 -11.59 14.99 -6.30
C THR A 334 -10.78 15.05 -7.59
N HIS A 335 -9.66 14.33 -7.66
CA HIS A 335 -8.73 14.33 -8.79
C HIS A 335 -9.04 13.22 -9.82
N TYR A 336 -9.92 12.26 -9.46
CA TYR A 336 -10.30 11.11 -10.31
C TYR A 336 -11.84 11.11 -10.59
N PRO A 337 -12.32 11.84 -11.61
CA PRO A 337 -13.75 11.95 -11.95
C PRO A 337 -14.38 10.76 -12.71
#